data_AF-A0A6L3ETC3-F1
#
_entry.id   AF-A0A6L3ETC3-F1
#
_cell.length_a   1.000
_cell.length_b   1.000
_cell.length_c   1.000
_cell.angle_alpha   90.00
_cell.angle_beta   90.00
_cell.angle_gamma   90.00
#
_symmetry.space_group_name_H-M   'P 1'
#
loop_
_entity.id
_entity.type
_entity.pdbx_description
1 polymer ?
#
loop_
_entity_poly.entity_id
_entity_poly.type
_entity_poly.pdbx_seq_one_letter_code
_entity_poly.pdbx_strand_id
1 'polypeptide(L)'
;MTSINFEISEGLLHTLNQSRDEFATQVKLWAALQLFQSQKLTLGQAQDLAGMNREQFLLELDKRNIPVIDYDPSDLADELNRFSV
;
A
#
# COMPACT_ATOMS: atom_id res chain seq x y z
N MET A 1 -3.67 -16.91 11.71
CA MET A 1 -2.80 -16.55 10.57
C MET A 1 -3.21 -17.39 9.39
N THR A 2 -3.42 -16.77 8.23
CA THR A 2 -3.80 -17.45 6.99
C THR A 2 -2.61 -17.36 6.03
N SER A 3 -2.23 -18.48 5.42
CA SER A 3 -1.09 -18.54 4.49
C SER A 3 -1.58 -18.72 3.06
N ILE A 4 -1.02 -17.93 2.14
CA ILE A 4 -1.26 -18.03 0.70
C ILE A 4 0.04 -18.53 0.06
N ASN A 5 -0.05 -19.61 -0.73
CA ASN A 5 1.06 -20.15 -1.49
C ASN A 5 0.82 -19.93 -2.98
N PHE A 6 1.86 -19.57 -3.72
CA PHE A 6 1.81 -19.45 -5.17
C PHE A 6 3.13 -19.95 -5.76
N GLU A 7 3.05 -20.53 -6.95
CA GLU A 7 4.20 -21.06 -7.66
C GLU A 7 4.81 -19.97 -8.55
N ILE A 8 6.13 -19.95 -8.62
CA ILE A 8 6.90 -19.06 -9.50
C ILE A 8 7.87 -19.89 -10.32
N SER A 9 8.31 -19.36 -11.46
CA SER A 9 9.31 -20.04 -12.28
C SER A 9 10.65 -20.18 -11.55
N GLU A 10 11.37 -21.28 -11.80
CA GLU A 10 12.63 -21.61 -11.11
C GLU A 10 13.71 -20.52 -11.24
N GLY A 11 13.71 -19.76 -12.34
CA GLY A 11 14.68 -18.70 -12.60
C GLY A 11 14.28 -17.30 -12.14
N LEU A 12 13.06 -17.10 -11.61
CA LEU A 12 12.54 -15.75 -11.34
C LEU A 12 13.40 -15.02 -10.31
N LEU A 13 13.66 -15.64 -9.16
CA LEU A 13 14.44 -15.04 -8.07
C LEU A 13 15.87 -14.72 -8.51
N HIS A 14 16.46 -15.58 -9.33
CA HIS A 14 17.77 -15.35 -9.94
C HIS A 14 17.76 -14.15 -10.89
N THR A 15 16.73 -14.03 -11.72
CA THR A 15 16.56 -12.92 -12.66
C THR A 15 16.37 -11.59 -11.93
N LEU A 16 15.62 -11.61 -10.83
CA LEU A 16 15.37 -10.44 -10.00
C LEU A 16 16.53 -10.10 -9.05
N ASN A 17 17.53 -10.98 -8.94
CA ASN A 17 18.62 -10.91 -7.96
C ASN A 17 18.08 -10.69 -6.54
N GLN A 18 17.09 -11.50 -6.16
CA GLN A 18 16.39 -11.41 -4.88
C GLN A 18 16.36 -12.76 -4.19
N SER A 19 16.40 -12.73 -2.86
CA SER A 19 16.02 -13.86 -2.03
C SER A 19 14.51 -14.06 -1.99
N ARG A 20 14.08 -15.24 -1.53
CA ARG A 20 12.66 -15.55 -1.33
C ARG A 20 11.97 -14.56 -0.40
N ASP A 21 12.65 -14.15 0.68
CA ASP A 21 12.06 -13.27 1.70
C ASP A 21 11.91 -11.83 1.21
N GLU A 22 12.90 -11.34 0.45
CA GLU A 22 12.82 -10.02 -0.22
C GLU A 22 11.65 -10.00 -1.20
N PHE A 23 11.55 -11.03 -2.04
CA PHE A 23 10.46 -11.13 -3.01
C PHE A 23 9.10 -11.25 -2.32
N ALA A 24 8.97 -12.08 -1.28
CA ALA A 24 7.72 -12.21 -0.52
C ALA A 24 7.31 -10.89 0.14
N THR A 25 8.26 -10.15 0.70
CA THR A 25 8.02 -8.82 1.30
C THR A 25 7.57 -7.83 0.23
N GLN A 26 8.21 -7.84 -0.93
CA GLN A 26 7.87 -6.98 -2.06
C GLN A 26 6.47 -7.28 -2.61
N VAL A 27 6.11 -8.56 -2.77
CA VAL A 27 4.78 -8.97 -3.24
C VAL A 27 3.69 -8.55 -2.25
N LYS A 28 3.91 -8.71 -0.95
CA LYS A 28 2.97 -8.22 0.09
C LYS A 28 2.75 -6.73 0.00
N LEU A 29 3.84 -5.96 -0.16
CA LEU A 29 3.76 -4.52 -0.33
C LEU A 29 2.98 -4.15 -1.58
N TRP A 30 3.27 -4.77 -2.73
CA TRP A 30 2.55 -4.50 -3.98
C TRP A 30 1.06 -4.83 -3.87
N ALA A 31 0.71 -5.95 -3.25
CA ALA A 31 -0.69 -6.32 -3.02
C ALA A 31 -1.38 -5.29 -2.11
N ALA A 32 -0.74 -4.89 -1.01
CA ALA A 32 -1.28 -3.88 -0.10
C ALA A 32 -1.50 -2.53 -0.80
N LEU A 33 -0.52 -2.05 -1.56
CA LEU A 33 -0.60 -0.80 -2.31
C LEU A 33 -1.70 -0.84 -3.37
N GLN A 34 -1.79 -1.94 -4.14
CA GLN A 34 -2.78 -2.09 -5.20
C GLN A 34 -4.20 -2.14 -4.62
N LEU A 35 -4.39 -2.90 -3.53
CA LEU A 35 -5.70 -3.05 -2.90
C LEU A 35 -6.13 -1.77 -2.16
N PHE A 36 -5.19 -1.04 -1.56
CA PHE A 36 -5.45 0.29 -0.99
C PHE A 36 -5.87 1.28 -2.08
N GLN A 37 -5.11 1.39 -3.18
CA GLN A 37 -5.45 2.24 -4.32
C GLN A 37 -6.80 1.90 -4.94
N SER A 38 -7.17 0.63 -4.95
CA SER A 38 -8.46 0.16 -5.47
C SER A 38 -9.61 0.34 -4.47
N GLN A 39 -9.39 1.05 -3.36
CA GLN A 39 -10.32 1.27 -2.25
C GLN A 39 -10.89 -0.04 -1.68
N LYS A 40 -10.14 -1.16 -1.79
CA LYS A 40 -10.55 -2.49 -1.28
C LYS A 40 -10.06 -2.76 0.13
N LEU A 41 -8.98 -2.11 0.54
CA LEU A 41 -8.45 -2.17 1.90
C LEU A 41 -8.39 -0.77 2.50
N THR A 42 -8.73 -0.69 3.77
CA THR A 42 -8.42 0.49 4.59
C THR A 42 -6.92 0.61 4.82
N LEU A 43 -6.46 1.78 5.25
CA LEU A 43 -5.05 2.03 5.57
C LEU A 43 -4.49 1.00 6.58
N GLY A 44 -5.26 0.66 7.62
CA GLY A 44 -4.84 -0.33 8.62
C GLY A 44 -4.74 -1.75 8.05
N GLN A 45 -5.72 -2.17 7.24
CA GLN A 45 -5.67 -3.49 6.60
C GLN A 45 -4.53 -3.61 5.59
N ALA A 46 -4.21 -2.52 4.89
CA ALA A 46 -3.08 -2.49 3.97
C ALA A 46 -1.73 -2.53 4.72
N GLN A 47 -1.62 -1.87 5.87
CA GLN A 47 -0.47 -1.97 6.77
C GLN A 47 -0.25 -3.40 7.26
N ASP A 48 -1.32 -4.04 7.72
CA ASP A 48 -1.28 -5.44 8.18
C ASP A 48 -0.84 -6.39 7.06
N LEU A 49 -1.34 -6.20 5.84
CA LEU A 49 -0.96 -7.00 4.68
C LEU A 49 0.50 -6.78 4.29
N ALA A 50 0.96 -5.52 4.29
CA ALA A 50 2.35 -5.17 3.99
C ALA A 50 3.32 -5.61 5.09
N GLY A 51 2.83 -5.91 6.30
CA GLY A 51 3.67 -6.18 7.47
C GLY A 51 4.46 -4.96 7.91
N MET A 52 3.90 -3.76 7.71
CA MET A 52 4.55 -2.48 7.98
C MET A 52 3.78 -1.70 9.03
N ASN A 53 4.51 -0.93 9.84
CA ASN A 53 3.85 0.03 10.72
C ASN A 53 3.29 1.22 9.92
N ARG A 54 2.58 2.10 10.62
CA ARG A 54 1.92 3.24 9.98
C ARG A 54 2.87 4.16 9.22
N GLU A 55 3.97 4.55 9.85
CA GLU A 55 4.94 5.49 9.27
C GLU A 55 5.61 4.90 8.03
N GLN A 56 6.02 3.63 8.10
CA GLN A 56 6.63 2.90 6.98
C GLN A 56 5.68 2.82 5.79
N PHE A 57 4.41 2.48 6.02
CA PHE A 57 3.46 2.34 4.93
C PHE A 57 3.12 3.69 4.30
N LEU A 58 2.97 4.75 5.10
CA LEU A 58 2.76 6.11 4.59
C LEU A 58 3.95 6.58 3.73
N LEU A 59 5.18 6.27 4.13
CA LEU A 59 6.37 6.56 3.34
C LEU A 59 6.38 5.80 2.00
N GLU A 60 5.93 4.54 1.97
CA GLU A 60 5.84 3.77 0.73
C GLU A 60 4.76 4.29 -0.23
N LEU A 61 3.65 4.83 0.32
CA LEU A 61 2.62 5.53 -0.46
C LEU A 61 3.16 6.83 -1.06
N ASP A 62 3.85 7.64 -0.24
CA ASP A 62 4.46 8.91 -0.65
C ASP A 62 5.51 8.71 -1.76
N LYS A 63 6.44 7.76 -1.59
CA LYS A 63 7.44 7.38 -2.61
C LYS A 63 6.83 7.01 -3.97
N ARG A 64 5.56 6.57 -3.98
CA ARG A 64 4.84 6.13 -5.19
C ARG A 64 3.75 7.10 -5.64
N ASN A 65 3.66 8.28 -5.01
CA ASN A 65 2.63 9.29 -5.27
C ASN A 65 1.20 8.74 -5.16
N ILE A 66 0.98 7.81 -4.21
CA ILE A 66 -0.36 7.27 -3.96
C ILE A 66 -1.02 8.17 -2.92
N PRO A 67 -2.11 8.89 -3.27
CA PRO A 67 -2.80 9.75 -2.32
C PRO A 67 -3.37 8.92 -1.17
N VAL A 68 -3.05 9.34 0.05
CA VAL A 68 -3.57 8.71 1.29
C VAL A 68 -4.96 9.25 1.64
N ILE A 69 -5.26 10.45 1.16
CA ILE A 69 -6.51 11.16 1.39
C ILE A 69 -7.16 11.35 0.03
N ASP A 70 -8.32 10.73 -0.16
CA ASP A 70 -9.24 11.08 -1.23
C ASP A 70 -9.93 12.37 -0.78
N TYR A 71 -9.21 13.50 -0.89
CA TYR A 71 -9.84 14.80 -0.70
C TYR A 71 -10.65 15.04 -1.95
N ASP A 72 -11.96 14.79 -1.89
CA ASP A 72 -12.86 15.35 -2.89
C ASP A 72 -12.67 16.87 -2.83
N PRO A 73 -12.27 17.55 -3.92
CA PRO A 73 -12.08 19.00 -3.92
C PRO A 73 -13.34 19.75 -3.45
N SER A 74 -14.51 19.12 -3.59
CA SER A 74 -15.81 19.60 -3.10
C SER A 74 -15.85 19.72 -1.57
N ASP A 75 -15.30 18.73 -0.84
CA ASP A 75 -15.32 18.70 0.62
C ASP A 75 -14.34 19.72 1.23
N LEU A 76 -13.22 19.99 0.55
CA LEU A 76 -12.25 21.01 0.98
C LEU A 76 -12.84 22.43 0.93
N ALA A 77 -13.69 22.72 -0.06
CA ALA A 77 -14.35 24.02 -0.19
C ALA A 77 -15.34 24.27 0.96
N ASP A 78 -16.07 23.23 1.37
CA ASP A 78 -17.01 23.29 2.49
C ASP A 78 -16.31 23.41 3.85
N GLU A 79 -15.13 22.78 4.02
CA GLU A 79 -14.28 23.00 5.20
C GLU A 79 -13.71 24.44 5.25
N LEU A 80 -13.13 24.95 4.16
CA LEU A 80 -12.56 26.32 4.13
C LEU A 80 -13.62 27.40 4.38
N ASN A 81 -14.85 27.21 3.87
CA ASN A 81 -15.95 28.12 4.14
C ASN A 81 -16.35 28.14 5.62
N ARG A 82 -16.17 27.04 6.37
CA ARG A 82 -16.43 26.98 7.82
C ARG A 82 -15.35 27.64 8.68
N PHE A 83 -14.11 27.71 8.19
CA PHE A 83 -13.02 28.42 8.88
C PHE A 83 -12.99 29.93 8.60
N SER A 84 -13.83 30.41 7.69
CA SER A 84 -14.04 31.83 7.41
C SER A 84 -15.12 32.40 8.33
N VAL A 85 -14.83 32.52 9.63
CA VAL A 85 -15.63 33.29 10.61
C VAL A 85 -14.87 34.54 11.03
#